data_AF-A0A9D4F989-F1
#
_entry.id   AF-A0A9D4F989-F1
#
_cell.length_a   1.000
_cell.length_b   1.000
_cell.length_c   1.000
_cell.angle_alpha   90.00
_cell.angle_beta   90.00
_cell.angle_gamma   90.00
#
_symmetry.space_group_name_H-M   'P 1'
#
loop_
_entity.id
_entity.type
_entity.pdbx_description
1 polymer ?
#
loop_
_entity_poly.entity_id
_entity_poly.type
_entity_poly.pdbx_seq_one_letter_code
_entity_poly.pdbx_strand_id
1 'polypeptide(L)' 'MGTAGDILRRLGPKASVQKVIQKFESTFGAVDTKETILRKFYASQQLDSESIAGYTSRVKFTHRQ' A
#
# COMPACT_ATOMS: atom_id res chain seq x y z
N MET A 1 -17.97 11.21 1.55
CA MET A 1 -17.32 10.46 0.46
C MET A 1 -15.84 10.41 0.76
N GLY A 2 -15.18 9.26 0.55
CA GLY A 2 -13.75 9.11 0.84
C GLY A 2 -12.85 9.67 -0.28
N THR A 3 -11.58 9.89 0.03
CA THR A 3 -10.55 10.48 -0.86
C THR A 3 -10.50 9.83 -2.25
N ALA A 4 -10.67 8.51 -2.34
CA ALA A 4 -10.69 7.78 -3.62
C ALA A 4 -11.87 8.19 -4.53
N GLY A 5 -13.04 8.45 -3.95
CA GLY A 5 -14.23 8.89 -4.69
C GLY A 5 -14.06 10.30 -5.27
N ASP A 6 -13.39 11.19 -4.54
CA ASP A 6 -13.07 12.53 -5.04
C ASP A 6 -12.06 12.52 -6.19
N ILE A 7 -11.09 11.60 -6.15
CA ILE A 7 -10.12 11.43 -7.25
C ILE A 7 -10.84 10.91 -8.50
N LEU A 8 -11.70 9.90 -8.37
CA LEU A 8 -12.50 9.39 -9.50
C LEU A 8 -13.38 10.48 -10.12
N ARG A 9 -14.05 11.28 -9.29
CA ARG A 9 -14.89 12.39 -9.76
C ARG A 9 -14.07 13.43 -10.54
N ARG A 10 -12.85 13.75 -10.09
CA ARG A 10 -11.95 14.70 -10.76
C ARG A 10 -11.39 14.17 -12.08
N LEU A 11 -11.23 12.86 -12.23
CA LEU A 11 -10.80 12.24 -13.48
C LEU A 11 -11.88 12.29 -14.58
N GLY A 12 -13.15 12.38 -14.16
CA GLY A 12 -14.30 12.50 -15.05
C GLY A 12 -14.76 11.17 -15.66
N PRO A 13 -15.97 11.12 -16.23
CA PRO A 13 -16.64 9.88 -16.63
C PRO A 13 -16.01 9.17 -17.84
N LYS A 14 -15.10 9.84 -18.56
CA LYS A 14 -14.37 9.28 -19.72
C LYS A 14 -12.97 8.79 -19.37
N ALA A 15 -12.59 8.79 -18.09
CA ALA A 15 -11.29 8.30 -17.67
C ALA A 15 -11.17 6.79 -17.97
N SER A 16 -10.10 6.40 -18.66
CA SER A 16 -9.80 4.98 -18.87
C SER A 16 -9.42 4.31 -17.55
N VAL A 17 -9.68 3.00 -17.46
CA VAL A 17 -9.30 2.18 -16.31
C VAL A 17 -7.81 2.32 -15.98
N GLN A 18 -6.94 2.34 -16.99
CA GLN A 18 -5.49 2.56 -16.81
C GLN A 18 -5.17 3.92 -16.18
N LYS A 19 -5.86 4.98 -16.57
CA LYS A 19 -5.65 6.33 -16.01
C LYS A 19 -6.13 6.43 -14.56
N VAL A 20 -7.20 5.70 -14.21
CA VAL A 20 -7.67 5.57 -12.82
C VAL A 20 -6.64 4.84 -11.97
N ILE A 21 -6.15 3.69 -12.42
CA ILE A 21 -5.13 2.88 -11.73
C ILE A 21 -3.87 3.71 -11.50
N GLN A 22 -3.30 4.32 -12.55
CA GLN A 22 -2.12 5.18 -12.42
C GLN A 22 -2.33 6.33 -11.44
N LYS A 23 -3.52 6.95 -11.45
CA LYS A 23 -3.81 8.05 -10.52
C LYS A 23 -3.90 7.56 -9.08
N PHE A 24 -4.46 6.37 -8.87
CA PHE A 24 -4.56 5.76 -7.55
C PHE A 24 -3.18 5.34 -7.05
N GLU A 25 -2.36 4.69 -7.88
CA GLU A 25 -0.97 4.36 -7.55
C GLU A 25 -0.14 5.61 -7.23
N SER A 26 -0.30 6.69 -8.00
CA SER A 26 0.36 7.97 -7.73
C SER A 26 -0.11 8.65 -6.45
N THR A 27 -1.34 8.40 -5.99
CA THR A 27 -1.93 9.12 -4.84
C THR A 27 -1.86 8.31 -3.54
N PHE A 28 -1.96 7.00 -3.63
CA PHE A 28 -1.99 6.08 -2.48
C PHE A 28 -0.73 5.20 -2.39
N GLY A 29 0.18 5.29 -3.37
CA GLY A 29 1.33 4.40 -3.49
C GLY A 29 0.96 3.09 -4.18
N ALA A 30 1.95 2.21 -4.35
CA ALA A 30 1.70 0.86 -4.83
C ALA A 30 0.84 0.12 -3.81
N VAL A 31 -0.41 -0.19 -4.18
CA VAL A 31 -1.25 -1.10 -3.40
C VAL A 31 -0.58 -2.47 -3.52
N ASP A 32 0.14 -2.88 -2.50
CA ASP A 32 0.80 -4.18 -2.51
C ASP A 32 -0.24 -5.26 -2.80
N THR A 33 0.02 -6.10 -3.80
CA THR A 33 -0.82 -7.27 -4.05
C THR A 33 -0.72 -8.23 -2.86
N LYS A 34 -1.73 -9.08 -2.65
CA LYS A 34 -1.68 -10.12 -1.60
C LYS A 34 -0.39 -10.93 -1.64
N GLU A 35 0.09 -11.27 -2.84
CA GLU A 35 1.36 -11.99 -3.01
C GLU A 35 2.57 -11.15 -2.59
N THR A 36 2.56 -9.85 -2.87
CA THR A 36 3.63 -8.93 -2.48
C THR A 36 3.67 -8.73 -0.96
N ILE A 37 2.51 -8.64 -0.31
CA ILE A 37 2.40 -8.57 1.16
C ILE A 37 2.95 -9.84 1.80
N LEU A 38 2.52 -11.02 1.33
CA LEU A 38 2.99 -12.31 1.85
C LEU A 38 4.49 -12.48 1.64
N ARG A 39 5.02 -12.08 0.48
CA ARG A 39 6.47 -12.11 0.22
C ARG A 39 7.23 -11.21 1.20
N LYS A 40 6.78 -9.98 1.43
CA LYS A 40 7.39 -9.05 2.40
C LYS A 40 7.32 -9.59 3.83
N PHE A 41 6.27 -10.33 4.17
CA PHE A 41 6.13 -10.99 5.47
C PHE A 41 7.16 -12.11 5.65
N TYR A 42 7.20 -13.08 4.74
CA TYR A 42 8.14 -14.20 4.83
C TYR A 42 9.61 -13.78 4.67
N ALA A 43 9.86 -12.66 3.97
CA ALA A 43 11.19 -12.10 3.81
C ALA A 43 11.61 -11.14 4.94
N SER A 44 10.69 -10.77 5.85
CA SER A 44 11.05 -9.89 6.97
C SER A 44 11.84 -10.69 8.00
N GLN A 45 13.09 -10.29 8.19
CA GLN A 45 13.92 -10.70 9.32
C GLN A 45 14.18 -9.50 10.23
N GLN A 46 14.46 -9.78 11.50
CA GLN A 46 14.91 -8.77 12.45
C GLN A 46 16.29 -8.29 12.02
N LEU A 47 16.50 -6.98 11.98
CA LEU A 47 17.82 -6.40 11.70
C LEU A 47 18.71 -6.53 12.94
N ASP A 48 20.03 -6.66 12.75
CA ASP A 48 20.99 -6.84 13.86
C ASP A 48 20.95 -5.71 14.90
N SER A 49 20.64 -4.49 14.45
CA SER A 49 20.50 -3.30 15.30
C SER A 49 19.08 -3.04 15.79
N GLU A 50 18.11 -3.86 15.39
CA GLU A 50 16.69 -3.67 15.73
C GLU A 50 16.34 -4.45 16.99
N SER A 51 15.65 -3.81 17.93
CA SER A 51 15.13 -4.51 19.10
C SER A 51 13.94 -5.40 18.71
N ILE A 52 13.68 -6.46 19.49
CA ILE A 52 12.53 -7.36 19.24
C ILE A 52 11.20 -6.59 19.23
N ALA A 53 11.08 -5.57 20.09
CA ALA A 53 9.90 -4.68 20.11
C ALA A 53 9.78 -3.82 18.83
N GLY A 54 10.90 -3.32 18.29
CA GLY A 54 10.94 -2.59 17.02
C GLY A 54 10.53 -3.49 15.85
N TYR A 55 11.11 -4.70 15.78
CA TYR A 55 10.81 -5.69 14.76
C TYR A 55 9.32 -6.07 14.74
N THR A 56 8.77 -6.45 15.89
CA THR A 56 7.35 -6.83 16.00
C THR A 56 6.41 -5.67 15.68
N SER A 57 6.79 -4.43 15.98
CA SER A 57 6.00 -3.24 15.64
C SER A 57 6.02 -2.94 14.14
N ARG A 58 7.17 -3.09 13.47
CA ARG A 58 7.32 -2.90 12.02
C ARG A 58 6.57 -3.96 11.22
N VAL A 59 6.68 -5.23 11.60
CA VAL A 59 5.92 -6.32 10.97
C VAL A 59 4.41 -6.07 11.14
N LYS A 60 3.96 -5.70 12.34
CA LYS A 60 2.55 -5.34 12.59
C LYS A 60 2.08 -4.11 11.80
N PHE A 61 2.89 -3.07 11.65
CA PHE A 61 2.55 -1.86 10.91
C PHE A 61 2.41 -2.12 9.41
N THR A 62 3.25 -3.00 8.87
CA THR A 62 3.17 -3.47 7.47
C THR A 62 1.88 -4.24 7.18
N HIS A 63 1.04 -4.53 8.19
CA HIS A 63 -0.17 -5.35 8.07
C HIS A 63 -1.47 -4.60 8.43
N ARG A 64 -1.39 -3.29 8.74
CA ARG A 64 -2.55 -2.44 9.08
C ARG A 64 -2.93 -1.41 8.00
N GLN A 65 -2.24 -1.41 6.85
CA GLN A 65 -2.57 -0.55 5.71
C GLN A 65 -3.38 -1.30 4.66
#